data_AF-A0A3P7DU44-F1
#
_entry.id   AF-A0A3P7DU44-F1
#
_cell.length_a   1.000
_cell.length_b   1.000
_cell.length_c   1.000
_cell.angle_alpha   90.00
_cell.angle_beta   90.00
_cell.angle_gamma   90.00
#
_symmetry.space_group_name_H-M   'P 1'
#
loop_
_entity.id
_entity.type
_entity.pdbx_description
1 polymer ?
#
loop_
_entity_poly.entity_id
_entity_poly.type
_entity_poly.pdbx_seq_one_letter_code
_entity_poly.pdbx_strand_id
1 'polypeptide(L)'
;MGRTNVSEVLPTGQLSNIPWRRADVKYTNNEAYFDVIEEIDAIIDRQGATVFSEIQGYIDCCCKLSGMPDLTMSLINPRLLDDVSFHPCVRFKRWENERVLSFVPPDGNFRLLSYHIGSQNMVAIPVYVRHNISLKPGTTGRIELTVGPKQSMGKVLEDVVVEMAMPKAVQNCVLISSTGKCSFDPTTKLLQWNVGKIELGKPPTLKGTISVSGTANVEAPPITVYFKINQLAVSGLKVNRLDLYGEKYKPFKGVKYITKAGRFQVRT
;
A
#
# COMPACT_ATOMS: atom_id res chain seq x y z
N MET A 1 15.61 -22.58 49.83
CA MET A 1 15.76 -21.98 48.49
C MET A 1 15.35 -23.02 47.46
N GLY A 2 14.15 -22.90 46.88
CA GLY A 2 13.69 -23.85 45.85
C GLY A 2 14.34 -23.51 44.52
N ARG A 3 15.35 -24.27 44.09
CA ARG A 3 15.84 -24.23 42.71
C ARG A 3 14.91 -25.10 41.87
N THR A 4 14.11 -24.47 41.02
CA THR A 4 13.28 -25.20 40.05
C THR A 4 14.21 -25.77 38.98
N ASN A 5 14.37 -27.10 38.95
CA ASN A 5 15.12 -27.83 37.93
C ASN A 5 14.32 -27.89 36.62
N VAL A 6 14.03 -26.74 36.01
CA VAL A 6 13.51 -26.70 34.65
C VAL A 6 14.74 -26.70 33.73
N SER A 7 15.11 -27.87 33.22
CA SER A 7 16.10 -27.98 32.16
C SER A 7 15.55 -27.34 30.88
N GLU A 8 16.31 -26.45 30.24
CA GLU A 8 15.94 -25.87 28.94
C GLU A 8 15.97 -26.90 27.78
N VAL A 9 16.55 -28.08 28.02
CA VAL A 9 16.68 -29.15 27.02
C VAL A 9 15.53 -30.13 27.17
N LEU A 10 14.58 -30.09 26.23
CA LEU A 10 13.52 -31.09 26.11
C LEU A 10 14.01 -32.31 25.29
N PRO A 11 13.49 -33.53 25.57
CA PRO A 11 13.75 -34.71 24.77
C PRO A 11 13.46 -34.48 23.27
N THR A 12 14.37 -34.98 22.43
CA THR A 12 14.26 -34.94 20.96
C THR A 12 12.92 -35.52 20.50
N GLY A 13 12.10 -34.70 19.84
CA GLY A 13 10.78 -35.08 19.33
C GLY A 13 9.62 -34.19 19.81
N GLN A 14 9.84 -33.32 20.81
CA GLN A 14 8.85 -32.31 21.19
C GLN A 14 8.90 -31.08 20.27
N LEU A 15 7.71 -30.56 19.95
CA LEU A 15 7.49 -29.22 19.38
C LEU A 15 8.36 -28.23 20.16
N SER A 16 9.08 -27.36 19.46
CA SER A 16 9.95 -26.39 20.13
C SER A 16 9.16 -25.61 21.20
N ASN A 17 9.83 -25.05 22.23
CA ASN A 17 9.18 -24.13 23.19
C ASN A 17 8.56 -22.89 22.51
N ILE A 18 8.77 -22.73 21.20
CA ILE A 18 8.24 -21.68 20.34
C ILE A 18 7.10 -22.29 19.49
N PRO A 19 5.82 -22.11 19.88
CA PRO A 19 4.70 -22.84 19.29
C PRO A 19 4.49 -22.58 17.79
N TRP A 20 5.02 -21.47 17.26
CA TRP A 20 4.91 -21.10 15.84
C TRP A 20 6.08 -21.55 14.97
N ARG A 21 7.11 -22.23 15.52
CA ARG A 21 8.29 -22.67 14.74
C ARG A 21 8.71 -24.09 15.11
N ARG A 22 8.91 -24.93 14.10
CA ARG A 22 9.43 -26.30 14.28
C ARG A 22 10.93 -26.27 14.57
N ALA A 23 11.39 -27.21 15.40
CA ALA A 23 12.81 -27.47 15.54
C ALA A 23 13.40 -28.05 14.23
N ASP A 24 14.71 -27.92 14.05
CA ASP A 24 15.47 -28.56 12.95
C ASP A 24 15.02 -28.23 11.52
N VAL A 25 14.39 -27.07 11.30
CA VAL A 25 14.13 -26.55 9.95
C VAL A 25 15.46 -26.41 9.19
N LYS A 26 15.52 -26.87 7.94
CA LYS A 26 16.74 -26.82 7.11
C LYS A 26 16.42 -26.32 5.70
N TYR A 27 17.25 -25.41 5.23
CA TYR A 27 17.23 -24.90 3.87
C TYR A 27 18.64 -24.87 3.29
N THR A 28 18.77 -25.23 2.00
CA THR A 28 20.02 -25.08 1.25
C THR A 28 20.41 -23.61 1.13
N ASN A 29 19.42 -22.75 0.82
CA ASN A 29 19.59 -21.31 0.72
C ASN A 29 18.76 -20.65 1.82
N ASN A 30 19.43 -19.92 2.71
CA ASN A 30 18.76 -19.23 3.81
C ASN A 30 18.40 -17.81 3.37
N GLU A 31 17.12 -17.48 3.36
CA GLU A 31 16.60 -16.22 2.84
C GLU A 31 15.43 -15.69 3.71
N ALA A 32 15.39 -14.38 3.88
CA ALA A 32 14.30 -13.69 4.55
C ALA A 32 13.90 -12.43 3.77
N TYR A 33 12.63 -12.35 3.38
CA TYR A 33 12.06 -11.22 2.65
C TYR A 33 11.05 -10.50 3.54
N PHE A 34 11.06 -9.16 3.49
CA PHE A 34 10.18 -8.28 4.23
C PHE A 34 9.55 -7.27 3.27
N ASP A 35 8.26 -7.40 3.06
CA ASP A 35 7.48 -6.51 2.19
C ASP A 35 6.72 -5.51 3.05
N VAL A 36 7.17 -4.25 3.03
CA VAL A 36 6.45 -3.12 3.61
C VAL A 36 5.40 -2.68 2.60
N ILE A 37 4.12 -2.93 2.92
CA ILE A 37 2.98 -2.67 2.04
C ILE A 37 2.10 -1.62 2.69
N GLU A 38 1.87 -0.51 1.98
CA GLU A 38 1.03 0.59 2.42
C GLU A 38 -0.14 0.80 1.46
N GLU A 39 -1.33 0.98 2.03
CA GLU A 39 -2.55 1.38 1.38
C GLU A 39 -2.88 2.80 1.79
N ILE A 40 -2.92 3.73 0.83
CA ILE A 40 -3.23 5.13 1.11
C ILE A 40 -4.68 5.44 0.78
N ASP A 41 -5.40 5.88 1.81
CA ASP A 41 -6.73 6.46 1.70
C ASP A 41 -6.59 7.97 1.69
N ALA A 42 -7.16 8.64 0.69
CA ALA A 42 -7.04 10.08 0.55
C ALA A 42 -8.26 10.71 -0.11
N ILE A 43 -8.62 11.91 0.34
CA ILE A 43 -9.60 12.78 -0.29
C ILE A 43 -8.89 14.07 -0.70
N ILE A 44 -8.86 14.33 -1.99
CA ILE A 44 -8.32 15.55 -2.60
C ILE A 44 -9.49 16.43 -3.03
N ASP A 45 -9.44 17.73 -2.72
CA ASP A 45 -10.45 18.68 -3.18
C ASP A 45 -10.27 19.08 -4.66
N ARG A 46 -11.22 19.87 -5.17
CA ARG A 46 -11.23 20.39 -6.55
C ARG A 46 -9.98 21.21 -6.90
N GLN A 47 -9.34 21.83 -5.90
CA GLN A 47 -8.15 22.66 -6.07
C GLN A 47 -6.85 21.84 -5.99
N GLY A 48 -6.93 20.54 -5.67
CA GLY A 48 -5.78 19.64 -5.55
C GLY A 48 -5.15 19.61 -4.16
N ALA A 49 -5.81 20.19 -3.15
CA ALA A 49 -5.38 20.14 -1.76
C ALA A 49 -5.91 18.88 -1.06
N THR A 50 -5.10 18.35 -0.13
CA THR A 50 -5.45 17.17 0.65
C THR A 50 -6.41 17.56 1.76
N VAL A 51 -7.63 17.03 1.72
CA VAL A 51 -8.64 17.18 2.79
C VAL A 51 -8.43 16.13 3.87
N PHE A 52 -8.08 14.92 3.44
CA PHE A 52 -7.91 13.76 4.30
C PHE A 52 -6.83 12.85 3.70
N SER A 53 -5.99 12.26 4.56
CA SER A 53 -5.05 11.21 4.18
C SER A 53 -4.75 10.33 5.38
N GLU A 54 -4.75 9.02 5.19
CA GLU A 54 -4.27 8.05 6.18
C GLU A 54 -3.63 6.86 5.46
N ILE A 55 -2.86 6.06 6.21
CA ILE A 55 -2.23 4.86 5.66
C ILE A 55 -2.57 3.66 6.53
N GLN A 56 -3.05 2.61 5.86
CA GLN A 56 -3.09 1.28 6.44
C GLN A 56 -1.88 0.48 5.94
N GLY A 57 -1.03 0.03 6.86
CA GLY A 57 0.24 -0.60 6.51
C GLY A 57 0.45 -1.98 7.12
N TYR A 58 1.30 -2.76 6.47
CA TYR A 58 1.66 -4.12 6.88
C TYR A 58 3.13 -4.41 6.58
N ILE A 59 3.74 -5.29 7.37
CA ILE A 59 5.01 -5.93 7.02
C ILE A 59 4.77 -7.43 6.88
N ASP A 60 4.69 -7.88 5.64
CA ASP A 60 4.54 -9.30 5.31
C ASP A 60 5.92 -9.91 5.09
N CYS A 61 6.11 -11.14 5.55
CA CYS A 61 7.41 -11.80 5.61
C CYS A 61 7.37 -13.15 4.92
N CYS A 62 8.47 -13.51 4.25
CA CYS A 62 8.75 -14.87 3.81
C CYS A 62 10.12 -15.29 4.39
N CYS A 63 10.11 -16.17 5.40
CA CYS A 63 11.32 -16.60 6.09
C CYS A 63 11.62 -18.08 5.79
N LYS A 64 12.67 -18.34 5.02
CA LYS A 64 13.25 -19.67 4.80
C LYS A 64 14.62 -19.74 5.43
N LEU A 65 14.63 -19.90 6.74
CA LEU A 65 15.82 -19.84 7.57
C LEU A 65 15.97 -21.18 8.30
N SER A 66 17.18 -21.69 8.41
CA SER A 66 17.48 -22.96 9.09
C SER A 66 17.58 -22.77 10.60
N GLY A 67 17.25 -23.81 11.37
CA GLY A 67 17.35 -23.83 12.83
C GLY A 67 16.36 -22.89 13.51
N MET A 68 16.84 -22.20 14.54
CA MET A 68 16.06 -21.30 15.41
C MET A 68 16.59 -19.86 15.31
N PRO A 69 16.48 -19.22 14.13
CA PRO A 69 16.96 -17.87 13.88
C PRO A 69 16.27 -16.86 14.78
N ASP A 70 17.03 -16.00 15.43
CA ASP A 70 16.50 -14.87 16.19
C ASP A 70 16.82 -13.57 15.44
N LEU A 71 15.79 -12.88 14.97
CA LEU A 71 15.93 -11.68 14.17
C LEU A 71 15.67 -10.44 15.02
N THR A 72 16.44 -9.39 14.75
CA THR A 72 16.11 -8.04 15.22
C THR A 72 15.99 -7.08 14.04
N MET A 73 14.90 -6.32 14.00
CA MET A 73 14.66 -5.28 13.01
C MET A 73 14.44 -3.93 13.70
N SER A 74 15.16 -2.91 13.24
CA SER A 74 14.90 -1.52 13.60
C SER A 74 14.34 -0.76 12.39
N LEU A 75 13.39 0.13 12.65
CA LEU A 75 12.74 0.97 11.66
C LEU A 75 13.26 2.40 11.81
N ILE A 76 13.28 3.15 10.71
CA ILE A 76 13.46 4.60 10.74
C ILE A 76 12.13 5.22 11.14
N ASN A 77 12.15 6.12 12.13
CA ASN A 77 10.98 6.83 12.64
C ASN A 77 9.79 5.93 13.05
N PRO A 78 10.00 4.91 13.92
CA PRO A 78 8.92 4.00 14.35
C PRO A 78 7.79 4.70 15.11
N ARG A 79 7.97 5.95 15.50
CA ARG A 79 6.95 6.80 16.16
C ARG A 79 5.80 7.22 15.23
N LEU A 80 5.96 7.04 13.92
CA LEU A 80 4.89 7.30 12.95
C LEU A 80 3.79 6.24 13.01
N LEU A 81 4.07 5.08 13.60
CA LEU A 81 3.17 3.93 13.59
C LEU A 81 2.18 4.01 14.75
N ASP A 82 0.91 4.16 14.41
CA ASP A 82 -0.24 4.08 15.30
C ASP A 82 -0.84 2.64 15.24
N ASP A 83 -1.59 2.26 16.28
CA ASP A 83 -2.37 1.01 16.36
C ASP A 83 -1.64 -0.28 15.91
N VAL A 84 -0.36 -0.37 16.27
CA VAL A 84 0.49 -1.48 15.82
C VAL A 84 0.03 -2.81 16.42
N SER A 85 -0.31 -3.76 15.55
CA SER A 85 -0.66 -5.13 15.91
C SER A 85 0.44 -6.08 15.46
N PHE A 86 0.91 -6.95 16.37
CA PHE A 86 2.05 -7.82 16.12
C PHE A 86 1.64 -9.28 15.95
N HIS A 87 2.39 -10.02 15.14
CA HIS A 87 2.40 -11.46 15.23
C HIS A 87 2.87 -11.90 16.63
N PRO A 88 2.34 -13.00 17.19
CA PRO A 88 2.79 -13.53 18.49
C PRO A 88 4.29 -13.84 18.60
N CYS A 89 5.01 -13.90 17.47
CA CYS A 89 6.45 -14.13 17.46
C CYS A 89 7.27 -12.92 17.92
N VAL A 90 6.67 -11.73 17.92
CA VAL A 90 7.32 -10.49 18.32
C VAL A 90 7.32 -10.35 19.83
N ARG A 91 8.50 -10.12 20.38
CA ARG A 91 8.70 -9.83 21.80
C ARG A 91 8.23 -8.40 22.11
N PHE A 92 6.93 -8.24 22.40
CA PHE A 92 6.27 -6.94 22.63
C PHE A 92 7.04 -6.02 23.60
N LYS A 93 7.51 -6.54 24.74
CA LYS A 93 8.28 -5.76 25.73
C LYS A 93 9.52 -5.09 25.14
N ARG A 94 10.20 -5.74 24.18
CA ARG A 94 11.38 -5.17 23.54
C ARG A 94 11.02 -4.05 22.56
N TRP A 95 9.88 -4.17 21.86
CA TRP A 95 9.33 -3.07 21.08
C TRP A 95 8.94 -1.88 21.96
N GLU A 96 8.24 -2.15 23.08
CA GLU A 96 7.77 -1.13 24.02
C GLU A 96 8.93 -0.34 24.66
N ASN A 97 10.05 -0.99 24.96
CA ASN A 97 11.19 -0.34 25.61
C ASN A 97 12.19 0.27 24.62
N GLU A 98 12.51 -0.44 23.53
CA GLU A 98 13.64 -0.10 22.65
C GLU A 98 13.20 0.35 21.25
N ARG A 99 11.91 0.18 20.90
CA ARG A 99 11.39 0.32 19.52
C ARG A 99 12.14 -0.56 18.52
N VAL A 100 12.53 -1.76 18.96
CA VAL A 100 13.16 -2.80 18.15
C VAL A 100 12.23 -4.00 18.07
N LEU A 101 11.93 -4.46 16.85
CA LEU A 101 11.23 -5.72 16.62
C LEU A 101 12.24 -6.84 16.89
N SER A 102 11.91 -7.77 17.77
CA SER A 102 12.75 -8.92 18.08
C SER A 102 11.90 -10.18 18.11
N PHE A 103 12.27 -11.18 17.32
CA PHE A 103 11.40 -12.33 17.05
C PHE A 103 12.18 -13.53 16.50
N VAL A 104 11.70 -14.72 16.84
CA VAL A 104 12.02 -15.94 16.10
C VAL A 104 10.91 -16.16 15.08
N PRO A 105 11.15 -16.00 13.76
CA PRO A 105 10.08 -16.00 12.77
C PRO A 105 9.46 -17.39 12.59
N PRO A 106 8.14 -17.48 12.33
CA PRO A 106 7.54 -18.65 11.71
C PRO A 106 8.29 -19.07 10.43
N ASP A 107 8.11 -20.32 10.05
CA ASP A 107 8.64 -20.84 8.80
C ASP A 107 7.71 -20.47 7.63
N GLY A 108 8.27 -19.98 6.52
CA GLY A 108 7.51 -19.57 5.34
C GLY A 108 6.86 -18.20 5.46
N ASN A 109 5.64 -18.07 4.93
CA ASN A 109 4.93 -16.79 4.79
C ASN A 109 4.11 -16.46 6.04
N PHE A 110 4.25 -15.26 6.57
CA PHE A 110 3.42 -14.75 7.68
C PHE A 110 3.41 -13.21 7.69
N ARG A 111 2.39 -12.62 8.33
CA ARG A 111 2.37 -11.18 8.63
C ARG A 111 3.12 -10.93 9.93
N LEU A 112 4.17 -10.12 9.90
CA LEU A 112 4.95 -9.77 11.10
C LEU A 112 4.23 -8.73 11.96
N LEU A 113 3.69 -7.70 11.32
CA LEU A 113 2.89 -6.67 11.96
C LEU A 113 1.97 -5.95 10.97
N SER A 114 0.95 -5.29 11.51
CA SER A 114 0.15 -4.27 10.85
C SER A 114 0.20 -2.98 11.65
N TYR A 115 0.00 -1.84 10.99
CA TYR A 115 0.02 -0.52 11.61
C TYR A 115 -0.92 0.42 10.87
N HIS A 116 -1.29 1.50 11.54
CA HIS A 116 -1.98 2.64 10.95
C HIS A 116 -1.08 3.87 11.04
N ILE A 117 -1.29 4.83 10.15
CA ILE A 117 -0.68 6.17 10.27
C ILE A 117 -1.81 7.15 10.12
N GLY A 118 -2.17 7.79 11.23
CA GLY A 118 -3.29 8.70 11.28
C GLY A 118 -3.05 10.02 10.54
N SER A 119 -4.16 10.69 10.23
CA SER A 119 -4.20 11.94 9.45
C SER A 119 -3.46 13.13 10.07
N GLN A 120 -3.09 13.06 11.35
CA GLN A 120 -2.22 14.04 12.00
C GLN A 120 -0.80 14.05 11.41
N ASN A 121 -0.38 12.94 10.81
CA ASN A 121 0.90 12.84 10.13
C ASN A 121 0.75 13.35 8.70
N MET A 122 1.57 14.34 8.31
CA MET A 122 1.57 14.83 6.93
C MET A 122 2.14 13.78 5.98
N VAL A 123 1.26 13.05 5.30
CA VAL A 123 1.61 12.10 4.24
C VAL A 123 1.68 12.82 2.89
N ALA A 124 2.76 12.61 2.16
CA ALA A 124 2.93 13.13 0.81
C ALA A 124 1.98 12.43 -0.16
N ILE A 125 1.21 13.19 -0.95
CA ILE A 125 0.27 12.59 -1.92
C ILE A 125 1.02 12.24 -3.20
N PRO A 126 1.09 10.95 -3.60
CA PRO A 126 1.98 10.52 -4.68
C PRO A 126 1.39 10.71 -6.08
N VAL A 127 0.08 10.93 -6.21
CA VAL A 127 -0.64 11.06 -7.49
C VAL A 127 -1.45 12.35 -7.51
N TYR A 128 -1.48 13.02 -8.66
CA TYR A 128 -2.42 14.11 -8.91
C TYR A 128 -3.41 13.71 -10.01
N VAL A 129 -4.61 14.30 -9.95
CA VAL A 129 -5.53 14.35 -11.08
C VAL A 129 -5.90 15.80 -11.32
N ARG A 130 -5.59 16.32 -12.50
CA ARG A 130 -6.14 17.59 -12.99
C ARG A 130 -7.37 17.28 -13.81
N HIS A 131 -8.45 18.00 -13.56
CA HIS A 131 -9.71 17.78 -14.26
C HIS A 131 -10.36 19.11 -14.66
N ASN A 132 -11.05 19.07 -15.79
CA ASN A 132 -11.98 20.11 -16.23
C ASN A 132 -13.21 19.41 -16.80
N ILE A 133 -14.31 19.42 -16.04
CA ILE A 133 -15.54 18.69 -16.36
C ILE A 133 -16.69 19.68 -16.37
N SER A 134 -17.42 19.70 -17.49
CA SER A 134 -18.61 20.53 -17.67
C SER A 134 -19.75 19.63 -18.16
N LEU A 135 -20.66 19.29 -17.27
CA LEU A 135 -21.89 18.57 -17.59
C LEU A 135 -23.03 19.58 -17.69
N LYS A 136 -23.48 19.87 -18.91
CA LYS A 136 -24.59 20.80 -19.15
C LYS A 136 -25.82 20.03 -19.62
N PRO A 137 -27.00 20.23 -19.03
CA PRO A 137 -28.21 19.53 -19.43
C PRO A 137 -28.61 19.83 -20.88
N GLY A 138 -29.18 18.83 -21.56
CA GLY A 138 -29.72 18.96 -22.92
C GLY A 138 -28.69 19.28 -24.00
N THR A 139 -27.40 19.23 -23.69
CA THR A 139 -26.32 19.57 -24.62
C THR A 139 -25.12 18.65 -24.42
N THR A 140 -24.09 18.86 -25.23
CA THR A 140 -22.83 18.13 -25.19
C THR A 140 -21.94 18.75 -24.12
N GLY A 141 -21.75 18.03 -23.02
CA GLY A 141 -20.74 18.31 -22.02
C GLY A 141 -19.32 17.97 -22.50
N ARG A 142 -18.33 18.36 -21.68
CA ARG A 142 -16.90 18.15 -21.96
C ARG A 142 -16.20 17.60 -20.74
N ILE A 143 -15.23 16.72 -20.97
CA ILE A 143 -14.32 16.21 -19.96
C ILE A 143 -12.88 16.30 -20.45
N GLU A 144 -12.00 16.77 -19.58
CA GLU A 144 -10.55 16.67 -19.73
C GLU A 144 -9.94 16.23 -18.41
N LEU A 145 -9.25 15.10 -18.41
CA LEU A 145 -8.49 14.58 -17.28
C LEU A 145 -7.02 14.51 -17.64
N THR A 146 -6.17 14.70 -16.63
CA THR A 146 -4.74 14.43 -16.68
C THR A 146 -4.33 13.80 -15.36
N VAL A 147 -3.71 12.64 -15.39
CA VAL A 147 -3.25 11.91 -14.19
C VAL A 147 -1.73 11.75 -14.26
N GLY A 148 -1.07 11.84 -13.12
CA GLY A 148 0.38 11.65 -13.07
C GLY A 148 0.97 11.67 -11.67
N PRO A 149 2.28 11.40 -11.54
CA PRO A 149 2.97 11.45 -10.27
C PRO A 149 3.08 12.88 -9.73
N LYS A 150 2.80 13.06 -8.43
CA LYS A 150 2.96 14.33 -7.69
C LYS A 150 4.20 14.26 -6.80
N GLN A 151 4.15 13.51 -5.70
CA GLN A 151 5.27 13.28 -4.77
C GLN A 151 5.69 11.80 -4.75
N SER A 152 5.90 11.19 -5.92
CA SER A 152 6.28 9.78 -6.05
C SER A 152 7.77 9.47 -5.83
N MET A 153 8.58 10.46 -5.44
CA MET A 153 10.04 10.31 -5.23
C MET A 153 10.78 9.71 -6.44
N GLY A 154 10.38 10.15 -7.64
CA GLY A 154 10.92 9.68 -8.92
C GLY A 154 10.54 8.24 -9.27
N LYS A 155 9.63 7.61 -8.53
CA LYS A 155 9.09 6.28 -8.86
C LYS A 155 7.94 6.41 -9.85
N VAL A 156 7.81 5.40 -10.69
CA VAL A 156 6.74 5.29 -11.70
C VAL A 156 5.44 4.83 -11.04
N LEU A 157 4.31 5.23 -11.61
CA LEU A 157 3.01 4.70 -11.24
C LEU A 157 2.71 3.50 -12.14
N GLU A 158 2.27 2.41 -11.53
CA GLU A 158 1.81 1.18 -12.19
C GLU A 158 0.34 0.93 -11.85
N ASP A 159 -0.29 0.01 -12.58
CA ASP A 159 -1.69 -0.42 -12.36
C ASP A 159 -2.67 0.77 -12.23
N VAL A 160 -2.41 1.86 -12.98
CA VAL A 160 -3.18 3.09 -12.87
C VAL A 160 -4.51 2.95 -13.59
N VAL A 161 -5.60 3.11 -12.84
CA VAL A 161 -6.97 3.13 -13.33
C VAL A 161 -7.69 4.35 -12.75
N VAL A 162 -8.39 5.09 -13.60
CA VAL A 162 -9.19 6.25 -13.20
C VAL A 162 -10.66 5.94 -13.44
N GLU A 163 -11.49 6.08 -12.43
CA GLU A 163 -12.92 5.76 -12.47
C GLU A 163 -13.79 6.94 -12.10
N MET A 164 -14.95 7.05 -12.75
CA MET A 164 -16.02 7.97 -12.40
C MET A 164 -17.38 7.28 -12.59
N ALA A 165 -18.19 7.24 -11.55
CA ALA A 165 -19.58 6.81 -11.65
C ALA A 165 -20.43 7.99 -12.14
N MET A 166 -20.70 8.05 -13.45
CA MET A 166 -21.39 9.16 -14.07
C MET A 166 -22.84 9.29 -13.57
N PRO A 167 -23.39 10.51 -13.50
CA PRO A 167 -24.79 10.72 -13.17
C PRO A 167 -25.71 10.03 -14.17
N LYS A 168 -26.91 9.63 -13.72
CA LYS A 168 -27.91 8.94 -14.56
C LYS A 168 -28.27 9.69 -15.85
N ALA A 169 -28.18 11.03 -15.82
CA ALA A 169 -28.41 11.91 -16.96
C ALA A 169 -27.41 11.72 -18.11
N VAL A 170 -26.23 11.15 -17.86
CA VAL A 170 -25.20 10.87 -18.87
C VAL A 170 -25.61 9.66 -19.70
N GLN A 171 -25.76 9.89 -21.01
CA GLN A 171 -26.17 8.86 -21.97
C GLN A 171 -24.98 8.19 -22.65
N ASN A 172 -23.98 8.96 -23.03
CA ASN A 172 -22.80 8.46 -23.73
C ASN A 172 -21.57 9.34 -23.48
N CYS A 173 -20.38 8.75 -23.63
CA CYS A 173 -19.10 9.43 -23.57
C CYS A 173 -18.30 9.11 -24.84
N VAL A 174 -17.89 10.14 -25.59
CA VAL A 174 -17.02 9.99 -26.77
C VAL A 174 -15.65 10.57 -26.41
N LEU A 175 -14.76 9.68 -25.97
CA LEU A 175 -13.50 10.07 -25.33
C LEU A 175 -12.29 9.50 -26.07
N ILE A 176 -11.21 10.28 -26.09
CA ILE A 176 -9.93 9.94 -26.65
C ILE A 176 -8.90 9.99 -25.52
N SER A 177 -8.23 8.88 -25.28
CA SER A 177 -7.13 8.77 -24.33
C SER A 177 -5.78 8.80 -25.06
N SER A 178 -4.81 9.54 -24.54
CA SER A 178 -3.43 9.54 -25.09
C SER A 178 -2.65 8.27 -24.77
N THR A 179 -3.06 7.58 -23.71
CA THR A 179 -2.41 6.39 -23.15
C THR A 179 -3.46 5.52 -22.50
N GLY A 180 -3.31 4.21 -22.62
CA GLY A 180 -4.26 3.27 -22.07
C GLY A 180 -5.55 3.18 -22.89
N LYS A 181 -6.59 2.61 -22.28
CA LYS A 181 -7.91 2.40 -22.90
C LYS A 181 -9.00 2.99 -22.03
N CYS A 182 -9.98 3.61 -22.66
CA CYS A 182 -11.16 4.15 -22.00
C CYS A 182 -12.40 3.37 -22.40
N SER A 183 -13.28 3.09 -21.44
CA SER A 183 -14.59 2.48 -21.64
C SER A 183 -15.64 3.21 -20.80
N PHE A 184 -16.86 3.26 -21.31
CA PHE A 184 -18.01 3.76 -20.58
C PHE A 184 -19.14 2.74 -20.70
N ASP A 185 -19.64 2.26 -19.57
CA ASP A 185 -20.82 1.40 -19.53
C ASP A 185 -22.07 2.26 -19.30
N PRO A 186 -22.98 2.39 -20.28
CA PRO A 186 -24.19 3.20 -20.14
C PRO A 186 -25.21 2.62 -19.16
N THR A 187 -25.09 1.35 -18.76
CA THR A 187 -25.98 0.68 -17.80
C THR A 187 -25.55 0.98 -16.36
N THR A 188 -24.31 0.66 -16.00
CA THR A 188 -23.77 0.94 -14.66
C THR A 188 -23.34 2.40 -14.48
N LYS A 189 -23.26 3.16 -15.58
CA LYS A 189 -22.74 4.53 -15.64
C LYS A 189 -21.26 4.64 -15.26
N LEU A 190 -20.51 3.54 -15.26
CA LEU A 190 -19.09 3.55 -14.95
C LEU A 190 -18.27 4.01 -16.16
N LEU A 191 -17.60 5.15 -16.03
CA LEU A 191 -16.48 5.53 -16.88
C LEU A 191 -15.20 4.97 -16.27
N GLN A 192 -14.45 4.18 -17.03
CA GLN A 192 -13.18 3.61 -16.61
C GLN A 192 -12.08 3.93 -17.63
N TRP A 193 -10.97 4.47 -17.14
CA TRP A 193 -9.77 4.73 -17.92
C TRP A 193 -8.60 3.93 -17.36
N ASN A 194 -8.29 2.84 -18.05
CA ASN A 194 -7.18 1.93 -17.74
C ASN A 194 -5.90 2.49 -18.37
N VAL A 195 -5.14 3.26 -17.60
CA VAL A 195 -3.89 3.90 -18.04
C VAL A 195 -2.74 2.89 -18.07
N GLY A 196 -2.68 2.00 -17.07
CA GLY A 196 -1.59 1.05 -16.89
C GLY A 196 -0.39 1.72 -16.22
N LYS A 197 0.71 1.90 -16.96
CA LYS A 197 1.94 2.47 -16.43
C LYS A 197 2.10 3.94 -16.84
N ILE A 198 2.46 4.81 -15.90
CA ILE A 198 2.78 6.21 -16.14
C ILE A 198 4.28 6.44 -15.98
N GLU A 199 4.96 6.69 -17.10
CA GLU A 199 6.37 7.07 -17.11
C GLU A 199 6.54 8.57 -16.84
N LEU A 200 7.74 8.96 -16.39
CA LEU A 200 8.06 10.35 -16.11
C LEU A 200 8.21 11.12 -17.43
N GLY A 201 7.61 12.31 -17.53
CA GLY A 201 7.84 13.26 -18.64
C GLY A 201 6.58 13.73 -19.35
N LYS A 202 5.71 12.83 -19.81
CA LYS A 202 4.44 13.19 -20.46
C LYS A 202 3.25 12.58 -19.73
N PRO A 203 2.45 13.38 -19.00
CA PRO A 203 1.32 12.83 -18.26
C PRO A 203 0.21 12.38 -19.23
N PRO A 204 -0.37 11.19 -19.02
CA PRO A 204 -1.54 10.72 -19.74
C PRO A 204 -2.71 11.69 -19.65
N THR A 205 -3.48 11.78 -20.73
CA THR A 205 -4.69 12.60 -20.80
C THR A 205 -5.87 11.81 -21.35
N LEU A 206 -7.06 12.14 -20.87
CA LEU A 206 -8.34 11.67 -21.42
C LEU A 206 -9.19 12.90 -21.73
N LYS A 207 -9.64 13.04 -22.98
CA LYS A 207 -10.41 14.21 -23.41
C LYS A 207 -11.55 13.81 -24.33
N GLY A 208 -12.67 14.53 -24.24
CA GLY A 208 -13.75 14.35 -25.20
C GLY A 208 -15.04 14.95 -24.73
N THR A 209 -16.13 14.43 -25.29
CA THR A 209 -17.48 14.94 -25.09
C THR A 209 -18.34 13.94 -24.34
N ILE A 210 -19.33 14.47 -23.62
CA ILE A 210 -20.29 13.69 -22.83
C ILE A 210 -21.70 14.15 -23.22
N SER A 211 -22.56 13.23 -23.66
CA SER A 211 -23.95 13.54 -23.97
C SER A 211 -24.78 13.49 -22.69
N VAL A 212 -25.38 14.61 -22.32
CA VAL A 212 -26.18 14.75 -21.09
C VAL A 212 -27.64 15.04 -21.44
N SER A 213 -28.54 14.26 -20.87
CA SER A 213 -30.00 14.39 -21.04
C SER A 213 -30.65 15.11 -19.86
N GLY A 214 -31.88 15.58 -20.04
CA GLY A 214 -32.64 16.28 -19.01
C GLY A 214 -32.39 17.79 -18.98
N THR A 215 -33.01 18.47 -18.01
CA THR A 215 -33.00 19.95 -17.86
C THR A 215 -32.35 20.43 -16.57
N ALA A 216 -32.16 19.54 -15.58
CA ALA A 216 -31.57 19.88 -14.30
C ALA A 216 -30.05 20.03 -14.39
N ASN A 217 -29.47 20.88 -13.54
CA ASN A 217 -28.02 20.97 -13.39
C ASN A 217 -27.46 19.62 -12.92
N VAL A 218 -26.39 19.17 -13.57
CA VAL A 218 -25.74 17.90 -13.29
C VAL A 218 -24.34 18.17 -12.75
N GLU A 219 -24.09 17.75 -11.52
CA GLU A 219 -22.76 17.87 -10.91
C GLU A 219 -21.84 16.74 -11.37
N ALA A 220 -20.56 17.05 -11.53
CA ALA A 220 -19.56 16.05 -11.83
C ALA A 220 -19.35 15.15 -10.60
N PRO A 221 -19.26 13.81 -10.78
CA PRO A 221 -18.99 12.91 -9.68
C PRO A 221 -17.51 12.97 -9.26
N PRO A 222 -17.15 12.51 -8.06
CA PRO A 222 -15.74 12.36 -7.70
C PRO A 222 -15.03 11.35 -8.61
N ILE A 223 -13.73 11.53 -8.74
CA ILE A 223 -12.83 10.65 -9.48
C ILE A 223 -12.17 9.70 -8.47
N THR A 224 -12.31 8.39 -8.68
CA THR A 224 -11.56 7.38 -7.92
C THR A 224 -10.31 7.00 -8.69
N VAL A 225 -9.17 6.88 -8.02
CA VAL A 225 -7.89 6.52 -8.64
C VAL A 225 -7.31 5.27 -7.99
N TYR A 226 -7.00 4.28 -8.80
CA TYR A 226 -6.21 3.12 -8.39
C TYR A 226 -4.81 3.29 -8.95
N PHE A 227 -3.82 2.88 -8.18
CA PHE A 227 -2.42 2.88 -8.60
C PHE A 227 -1.61 1.99 -7.67
N LYS A 228 -0.41 1.66 -8.14
CA LYS A 228 0.64 0.99 -7.38
C LYS A 228 1.97 1.66 -7.64
N ILE A 229 2.81 1.73 -6.61
CA ILE A 229 4.17 2.27 -6.67
C ILE A 229 5.08 1.24 -6.01
N ASN A 230 5.94 0.61 -6.80
CA ASN A 230 6.99 -0.25 -6.27
C ASN A 230 8.17 0.61 -5.76
N GLN A 231 8.91 0.05 -4.81
CA GLN A 231 10.08 0.66 -4.17
C GLN A 231 9.76 1.98 -3.44
N LEU A 232 8.55 2.13 -2.91
CA LEU A 232 8.11 3.28 -2.11
C LEU A 232 7.14 2.86 -0.99
N ALA A 233 7.43 3.31 0.23
CA ALA A 233 6.46 3.46 1.31
C ALA A 233 6.18 4.97 1.42
N VAL A 234 4.94 5.38 1.17
CA VAL A 234 4.53 6.78 1.08
C VAL A 234 4.59 7.50 2.44
N SER A 235 4.53 6.76 3.54
CA SER A 235 4.82 7.28 4.88
C SER A 235 6.28 7.70 5.10
N GLY A 236 7.20 7.23 4.24
CA GLY A 236 8.64 7.30 4.47
C GLY A 236 9.20 6.24 5.42
N LEU A 237 8.37 5.29 5.88
CA LEU A 237 8.82 4.16 6.70
C LEU A 237 9.92 3.38 5.97
N LYS A 238 11.00 3.09 6.69
CA LYS A 238 12.14 2.36 6.15
C LYS A 238 12.71 1.41 7.18
N VAL A 239 13.07 0.20 6.76
CA VAL A 239 13.89 -0.70 7.57
C VAL A 239 15.30 -0.12 7.64
N ASN A 240 15.74 0.21 8.86
CA ASN A 240 17.07 0.74 9.11
C ASN A 240 18.11 -0.38 9.14
N ARG A 241 17.83 -1.43 9.93
CA ARG A 241 18.75 -2.54 10.15
C ARG A 241 17.97 -3.82 10.45
N LEU A 242 18.47 -4.93 9.93
CA LEU A 242 17.96 -6.28 10.16
C LEU A 242 19.15 -7.21 10.45
N ASP A 243 19.17 -7.83 11.62
CA ASP A 243 20.23 -8.74 12.07
C ASP A 243 19.71 -10.12 12.40
N LEU A 244 20.59 -11.11 12.31
CA LEU A 244 20.35 -12.50 12.66
C LEU A 244 21.27 -12.90 13.82
N TYR A 245 20.68 -13.57 14.81
CA TYR A 245 21.30 -14.21 15.95
C TYR A 245 20.81 -15.67 16.07
N GLY A 246 21.39 -16.42 17.00
CA GLY A 246 21.07 -17.84 17.23
C GLY A 246 21.69 -18.79 16.21
N GLU A 247 21.98 -18.29 15.01
CA GLU A 247 22.52 -19.07 13.90
C GLU A 247 23.82 -18.45 13.35
N LYS A 248 24.71 -19.29 12.80
CA LYS A 248 26.04 -18.85 12.32
C LYS A 248 26.08 -18.49 10.83
N TYR A 249 25.09 -18.90 10.06
CA TYR A 249 25.03 -18.62 8.62
C TYR A 249 24.63 -17.15 8.36
N LYS A 250 24.94 -16.65 7.15
CA LYS A 250 24.54 -15.32 6.69
C LYS A 250 23.42 -15.44 5.67
N PRO A 251 22.15 -15.18 6.02
CA PRO A 251 21.05 -15.31 5.08
C PRO A 251 21.03 -14.14 4.09
N PHE A 252 20.44 -14.37 2.92
CA PHE A 252 19.98 -13.28 2.07
C PHE A 252 18.83 -12.54 2.78
N LYS A 253 18.86 -11.21 2.76
CA LYS A 253 17.84 -10.35 3.38
C LYS A 253 17.33 -9.36 2.35
N GLY A 254 16.06 -9.51 1.96
CA GLY A 254 15.38 -8.62 1.03
C GLY A 254 14.38 -7.73 1.76
N VAL A 255 14.35 -6.44 1.44
CA VAL A 255 13.27 -5.55 1.86
C VAL A 255 12.68 -4.87 0.62
N LYS A 256 11.37 -4.97 0.46
CA LYS A 256 10.62 -4.31 -0.60
C LYS A 256 9.63 -3.33 0.00
N TYR A 257 9.36 -2.24 -0.71
CA TYR A 257 8.39 -1.23 -0.31
C TYR A 257 7.36 -1.08 -1.42
N ILE A 258 6.08 -1.11 -1.07
CA ILE A 258 4.98 -1.01 -2.03
C ILE A 258 3.94 -0.06 -1.44
N THR A 259 3.57 0.96 -2.21
CA THR A 259 2.38 1.77 -1.93
C THR A 259 1.32 1.43 -2.97
N LYS A 260 0.08 1.22 -2.56
CA LYS A 260 -1.06 1.10 -3.47
C LYS A 260 -2.20 2.00 -3.00
N ALA A 261 -3.07 2.38 -3.91
CA ALA A 261 -4.28 3.10 -3.55
C ALA A 261 -5.16 2.19 -2.68
N GLY A 262 -5.61 2.71 -1.54
CA GLY A 262 -6.85 2.26 -0.91
C GLY A 262 -8.02 3.06 -1.50
N ARG A 263 -8.76 3.78 -0.67
CA ARG A 263 -9.78 4.74 -1.10
C ARG A 263 -9.17 6.09 -1.47
N PHE A 264 -8.72 6.22 -2.72
CA PHE A 264 -8.18 7.49 -3.23
C PHE A 264 -9.21 8.22 -4.11
N GLN A 265 -9.74 9.34 -3.62
CA GLN A 265 -10.79 10.12 -4.29
C GLN A 265 -10.37 11.58 -4.53
N VAL A 266 -10.65 12.08 -5.72
CA VAL A 266 -10.48 13.49 -6.11
C VAL A 266 -11.86 14.09 -6.37
N ARG A 267 -12.24 15.10 -5.60
CA ARG A 267 -13.52 15.81 -5.76
C ARG A 267 -13.43 16.72 -6.98
N THR A 268 -14.51 16.77 -7.76
CA THR A 268 -14.55 17.49 -9.04
C THR A 268 -15.26 18.80 -8.98
#